data_AF-A0A6I8W9N6-F1
#
_entry.id   AF-A0A6I8W9N6-F1
#
_cell.length_a   1.000
_cell.length_b   1.000
_cell.length_c   1.000
_cell.angle_alpha   90.00
_cell.angle_beta   90.00
_cell.angle_gamma   90.00
#
_symmetry.space_group_name_H-M   'P 1'
#
loop_
_entity.id
_entity.type
_entity.pdbx_description
1 polymer ?
#
loop_
_entity_poly.entity_id
_entity_poly.type
_entity_poly.pdbx_seq_one_letter_code
_entity_poly.pdbx_strand_id
1 'polypeptide(L)'
;MANKWNKKKELLLRLLLVAFATLTLLLDASQSLECYTCDSAEDSECATRPGQQLEVEECAAAGDECVTSITAGLTRRGCLARLHPNGYCAEPCERCNTSLCNRHVYPTDRLRCYQCTGSDCIDVSAKPHLLLPCPVYWEGDRCYTNVVHLSNTQRGCEHTNLPDTCPHVCLKCNYNGCNAERTVTESRCLQCTHQRLSPNPDCLRKQEAPTEGQQPQQCSVSNDTVAQCTNKVMYGHREGCYTHLNTQTEVLQRGCSTTMGFFPTGELSQCSGDFCNGQCQDIVCAVCNSTSNPGCRSGRNLPTEKCANGTVACYSCEQG
;
A
#
# COMPACT_ATOMS: atom_id res chain seq x y z
N MET A 1 -40.48 -55.39 -61.74
CA MET A 1 -40.28 -55.44 -60.27
C MET A 1 -39.52 -54.24 -59.69
N ALA A 2 -38.77 -53.45 -60.49
CA ALA A 2 -38.02 -52.27 -60.03
C ALA A 2 -38.89 -51.11 -59.47
N ASN A 3 -40.12 -50.94 -59.98
CA ASN A 3 -40.97 -49.79 -59.64
C ASN A 3 -41.53 -49.83 -58.20
N LYS A 4 -41.69 -51.03 -57.63
CA LYS A 4 -42.17 -51.23 -56.25
C LYS A 4 -41.06 -51.01 -55.21
N TRP A 5 -39.80 -51.23 -55.61
CA TRP A 5 -38.63 -50.96 -54.77
C TRP A 5 -38.37 -49.45 -54.68
N ASN A 6 -38.40 -48.73 -55.81
CA ASN A 6 -38.19 -47.28 -55.80
C ASN A 6 -39.26 -46.54 -55.00
N LYS A 7 -40.54 -46.93 -55.09
CA LYS A 7 -41.61 -46.39 -54.24
C LYS A 7 -41.41 -46.65 -52.74
N LYS A 8 -40.89 -47.84 -52.37
CA LYS A 8 -40.55 -48.14 -50.97
C LYS A 8 -39.37 -47.31 -50.47
N LYS A 9 -38.35 -47.08 -51.30
CA LYS A 9 -37.20 -46.22 -50.97
C LYS A 9 -37.62 -44.77 -50.76
N GLU A 10 -38.48 -44.22 -51.64
CA GLU A 10 -39.01 -42.87 -51.44
C GLU A 10 -39.88 -42.75 -50.19
N LEU A 11 -40.71 -43.75 -49.90
CA LEU A 11 -41.53 -43.76 -48.68
C LEU A 11 -40.65 -43.83 -47.43
N LEU A 12 -39.59 -44.64 -47.44
CA LEU A 12 -38.64 -44.74 -46.33
C LEU A 12 -37.86 -43.43 -46.13
N LEU A 13 -37.44 -42.79 -47.23
CA LEU A 13 -36.74 -41.51 -47.20
C LEU A 13 -37.62 -40.39 -46.66
N ARG A 14 -38.91 -40.35 -47.06
CA ARG A 14 -39.89 -39.40 -46.51
C ARG A 14 -40.14 -39.64 -45.02
N LEU A 15 -40.26 -40.89 -44.59
CA LEU A 15 -40.41 -41.23 -43.17
C LEU A 15 -39.18 -40.84 -42.34
N LEU A 16 -37.97 -41.02 -42.88
CA LEU A 16 -36.72 -40.59 -42.24
C LEU A 16 -36.61 -39.07 -42.16
N LEU A 17 -37.02 -38.33 -43.20
CA LEU A 17 -37.03 -36.87 -43.19
C LEU A 17 -38.05 -36.31 -42.19
N VAL A 18 -39.23 -36.93 -42.07
CA VAL A 18 -40.23 -36.57 -41.05
C VAL A 18 -39.71 -36.89 -39.65
N ALA A 19 -39.10 -38.06 -39.43
CA ALA A 19 -38.50 -38.42 -38.16
C ALA A 19 -37.36 -37.47 -37.75
N PHE A 20 -36.52 -37.08 -38.70
CA PHE A 20 -35.45 -36.10 -38.49
C PHE A 20 -36.02 -34.71 -38.19
N ALA A 21 -37.07 -34.27 -38.91
CA ALA A 21 -37.75 -33.00 -38.65
C ALA A 21 -38.45 -32.97 -37.27
N THR A 22 -39.08 -34.08 -36.87
CA THR A 22 -39.65 -34.21 -35.52
C THR A 22 -38.59 -34.28 -34.44
N LEU A 23 -37.43 -34.90 -34.73
CA LEU A 23 -36.29 -34.94 -33.81
C LEU A 23 -35.67 -33.54 -33.68
N THR A 24 -35.55 -32.75 -34.77
CA THR A 24 -35.09 -31.36 -34.71
C THR A 24 -36.09 -30.45 -34.00
N LEU A 25 -37.40 -30.68 -34.12
CA LEU A 25 -38.44 -29.97 -33.34
C LEU A 25 -38.46 -30.37 -31.85
N LEU A 26 -37.98 -31.58 -31.51
CA LEU A 26 -37.76 -32.01 -30.13
C LEU A 26 -36.38 -31.57 -29.59
N LEU A 27 -35.48 -31.09 -30.46
CA LEU A 27 -34.18 -30.51 -30.12
C LEU A 27 -34.19 -28.98 -30.04
N ASP A 28 -35.36 -28.33 -30.11
CA ASP A 28 -35.55 -27.03 -29.46
C ASP A 28 -35.50 -27.25 -27.94
N ALA A 29 -34.31 -27.58 -27.45
CA ALA A 29 -33.97 -27.47 -26.05
C ALA A 29 -34.23 -26.00 -25.71
N SER A 30 -35.32 -25.75 -24.98
CA SER A 30 -35.50 -24.47 -24.30
C SER A 30 -34.24 -24.24 -23.51
N GLN A 31 -33.37 -23.33 -23.97
CA GLN A 31 -32.23 -22.91 -23.16
C GLN A 31 -32.85 -22.25 -21.94
N SER A 32 -32.85 -22.95 -20.81
CA SER A 32 -33.22 -22.39 -19.52
C SER A 32 -32.21 -21.29 -19.22
N LEU A 33 -32.71 -20.08 -18.99
CA LEU A 33 -31.86 -18.97 -18.61
C LEU A 33 -31.34 -19.24 -17.21
N GLU A 34 -30.02 -19.17 -17.03
CA GLU A 34 -29.38 -19.30 -15.71
C GLU A 34 -28.87 -17.94 -15.27
N CYS A 35 -29.07 -17.57 -14.01
CA CYS A 35 -28.60 -16.29 -13.46
C CYS A 35 -27.82 -16.52 -12.18
N TYR A 36 -26.83 -15.67 -11.91
CA TYR A 36 -26.25 -15.60 -10.57
C TYR A 36 -27.33 -15.09 -9.60
N THR A 37 -27.41 -15.71 -8.43
CA THR A 37 -28.35 -15.34 -7.36
C THR A 37 -27.60 -15.09 -6.06
N CYS A 38 -27.85 -13.93 -5.44
CA CYS A 38 -27.28 -13.57 -4.14
C CYS A 38 -27.91 -12.27 -3.61
N ASP A 39 -27.74 -12.03 -2.30
CA ASP A 39 -28.02 -10.76 -1.63
C ASP A 39 -26.79 -10.31 -0.83
N SER A 40 -26.29 -9.08 -1.06
CA SER A 40 -25.15 -8.55 -0.34
C SER A 40 -25.39 -8.24 1.14
N ALA A 41 -26.65 -8.31 1.60
CA ALA A 41 -26.99 -8.30 3.02
C ALA A 41 -26.52 -9.58 3.74
N GLU A 42 -26.56 -10.71 3.03
CA GLU A 42 -26.21 -12.03 3.56
C GLU A 42 -24.75 -12.37 3.24
N ASP A 43 -24.31 -12.05 2.01
CA ASP A 43 -22.95 -12.27 1.57
C ASP A 43 -22.41 -11.09 0.75
N SER A 44 -21.46 -10.36 1.35
CA SER A 44 -20.78 -9.22 0.71
C SER A 44 -20.08 -9.57 -0.62
N GLU A 45 -19.76 -10.84 -0.89
CA GLU A 45 -19.19 -11.28 -2.17
C GLU A 45 -20.14 -11.04 -3.35
N CYS A 46 -21.46 -10.99 -3.10
CA CYS A 46 -22.46 -10.60 -4.10
C CYS A 46 -22.18 -9.24 -4.76
N ALA A 47 -21.63 -8.30 -3.98
CA ALA A 47 -21.22 -6.97 -4.42
C ALA A 47 -19.74 -6.90 -4.81
N THR A 48 -18.86 -7.60 -4.08
CA THR A 48 -17.41 -7.41 -4.16
C THR A 48 -16.69 -8.37 -5.10
N ARG A 49 -17.24 -9.57 -5.34
CA ARG A 49 -16.64 -10.62 -6.18
C ARG A 49 -17.68 -11.26 -7.11
N PRO A 50 -18.38 -10.48 -7.94
CA PRO A 50 -19.43 -11.04 -8.76
C PRO A 50 -18.88 -12.04 -9.78
N GLY A 51 -19.60 -13.16 -9.96
CA GLY A 51 -19.22 -14.24 -10.86
C GLY A 51 -18.12 -15.19 -10.34
N GLN A 52 -17.65 -15.00 -9.10
CA GLN A 52 -16.81 -15.98 -8.40
C GLN A 52 -17.59 -16.52 -7.21
N GLN A 53 -17.78 -17.84 -7.14
CA GLN A 53 -18.38 -18.51 -5.97
C GLN A 53 -19.83 -18.13 -5.63
N LEU A 54 -20.53 -17.39 -6.51
CA LEU A 54 -21.95 -17.11 -6.35
C LEU A 54 -22.79 -18.31 -6.77
N GLU A 55 -23.91 -18.50 -6.07
CA GLU A 55 -24.92 -19.49 -6.44
C GLU A 55 -25.57 -19.11 -7.79
N VAL A 56 -26.06 -20.14 -8.48
CA VAL A 56 -26.74 -20.02 -9.76
C VAL A 56 -28.15 -20.57 -9.61
N GLU A 57 -29.12 -19.87 -10.16
CA GLU A 57 -30.51 -20.31 -10.26
C GLU A 57 -30.95 -20.43 -11.72
N GLU A 58 -31.87 -21.36 -11.98
CA GLU A 58 -32.57 -21.50 -13.26
C GLU A 58 -33.84 -20.64 -13.25
N CYS A 59 -34.00 -19.78 -14.25
CA CYS A 59 -35.20 -18.95 -14.40
C CYS A 59 -36.32 -19.75 -15.06
N ALA A 60 -37.42 -19.94 -14.32
CA ALA A 60 -38.54 -20.78 -14.73
C ALA A 60 -39.47 -20.11 -15.76
N ALA A 61 -39.48 -18.78 -15.86
CA ALA A 61 -40.39 -18.06 -16.76
C ALA A 61 -39.84 -18.01 -18.19
N ALA A 62 -40.71 -18.26 -19.17
CA ALA A 62 -40.34 -18.09 -20.57
C ALA A 62 -40.07 -16.61 -20.87
N GLY A 63 -38.88 -16.29 -21.37
CA GLY A 63 -38.46 -14.90 -21.62
C GLY A 63 -38.12 -14.10 -20.37
N ASP A 64 -37.78 -14.77 -19.26
CA ASP A 64 -37.20 -14.12 -18.08
C ASP A 64 -35.85 -13.46 -18.41
N GLU A 65 -35.34 -12.66 -17.47
CA GLU A 65 -34.06 -11.97 -17.59
C GLU A 65 -33.28 -12.04 -16.29
N CYS A 66 -31.95 -12.02 -16.37
CA CYS A 66 -31.12 -11.81 -15.20
C CYS A 66 -31.11 -10.33 -14.82
N VAL A 67 -31.07 -10.10 -13.52
CA VAL A 67 -31.10 -8.78 -12.90
C VAL A 67 -29.89 -8.63 -11.98
N THR A 68 -29.32 -7.42 -11.97
CA THR A 68 -28.54 -6.89 -10.85
C THR A 68 -29.18 -5.59 -10.41
N SER A 69 -29.67 -5.52 -9.17
CA SER A 69 -30.32 -4.31 -8.65
C SER A 69 -29.68 -3.85 -7.35
N ILE A 70 -29.80 -2.55 -7.06
CA ILE A 70 -29.32 -1.97 -5.81
C ILE A 70 -30.49 -1.39 -5.03
N THR A 71 -30.66 -1.84 -3.79
CA THR A 71 -31.67 -1.32 -2.87
C THR A 71 -31.01 -0.95 -1.56
N ALA A 72 -31.13 0.32 -1.14
CA ALA A 72 -30.46 0.84 0.06
C ALA A 72 -28.93 0.56 0.09
N GLY A 73 -28.27 0.64 -1.07
CA GLY A 73 -26.84 0.38 -1.23
C GLY A 73 -26.46 -1.10 -1.32
N LEU A 74 -27.38 -2.02 -1.08
CA LEU A 74 -27.16 -3.47 -1.13
C LEU A 74 -27.44 -4.01 -2.53
N THR A 75 -26.59 -4.92 -3.01
CA THR A 75 -26.67 -5.54 -4.34
C THR A 75 -27.44 -6.85 -4.26
N ARG A 76 -28.40 -7.01 -5.18
CA ARG A 76 -29.14 -8.27 -5.37
C ARG A 76 -28.98 -8.74 -6.79
N ARG A 77 -28.83 -10.06 -6.95
CA ARG A 77 -28.73 -10.73 -8.26
C ARG A 77 -29.75 -11.85 -8.34
N GLY A 78 -30.29 -12.07 -9.54
CA GLY A 78 -31.22 -13.17 -9.77
C GLY A 78 -32.07 -13.00 -11.01
N CYS A 79 -33.04 -13.89 -11.20
CA CYS A 79 -34.09 -13.81 -12.20
C CYS A 79 -35.06 -12.66 -11.89
N LEU A 80 -35.47 -11.93 -12.93
CA LEU A 80 -36.39 -10.81 -12.83
C LEU A 80 -37.72 -11.23 -12.22
N ALA A 81 -38.32 -12.33 -12.69
CA ALA A 81 -39.61 -12.79 -12.19
C ALA A 81 -39.62 -13.11 -10.67
N ARG A 82 -38.46 -13.49 -10.12
CA ARG A 82 -38.31 -13.77 -8.68
C ARG A 82 -38.09 -12.50 -7.87
N LEU A 83 -37.15 -11.65 -8.29
CA LEU A 83 -36.78 -10.43 -7.55
C LEU A 83 -37.82 -9.31 -7.71
N HIS A 84 -38.47 -9.25 -8.87
CA HIS A 84 -39.46 -8.23 -9.25
C HIS A 84 -40.67 -8.90 -9.90
N PRO A 85 -41.58 -9.52 -9.12
CA PRO A 85 -42.72 -10.28 -9.66
C PRO A 85 -43.69 -9.46 -10.55
N ASN A 86 -43.68 -8.14 -10.42
CA ASN A 86 -44.44 -7.22 -11.27
C ASN A 86 -43.70 -6.84 -12.58
N GLY A 87 -42.51 -7.41 -12.82
CA GLY A 87 -41.64 -7.09 -13.96
C GLY A 87 -40.97 -5.72 -13.88
N TYR A 88 -41.20 -4.95 -12.80
CA TYR A 88 -40.71 -3.59 -12.65
C TYR A 88 -39.48 -3.57 -11.74
N CYS A 89 -38.32 -3.34 -12.35
CA CYS A 89 -37.06 -3.12 -11.66
C CYS A 89 -36.72 -1.63 -11.67
N ALA A 90 -36.82 -0.97 -10.51
CA ALA A 90 -36.51 0.46 -10.39
C ALA A 90 -34.99 0.68 -10.36
N GLU A 91 -34.53 1.75 -11.00
CA GLU A 91 -33.11 2.13 -10.98
C GLU A 91 -32.61 2.42 -9.55
N PRO A 92 -31.38 2.01 -9.18
CA PRO A 92 -30.36 1.40 -10.04
C PRO A 92 -30.61 -0.10 -10.29
N CYS A 93 -30.86 -0.47 -11.56
CA CYS A 93 -31.10 -1.84 -11.98
C CYS A 93 -30.58 -2.12 -13.40
N GLU A 94 -29.80 -3.20 -13.56
CA GLU A 94 -29.36 -3.70 -14.86
C GLU A 94 -30.02 -5.05 -15.17
N ARG A 95 -30.46 -5.21 -16.42
CA ARG A 95 -31.13 -6.40 -16.95
C ARG A 95 -30.36 -6.96 -18.14
N CYS A 96 -30.32 -8.28 -18.26
CA CYS A 96 -29.71 -8.95 -19.42
C CYS A 96 -30.34 -10.34 -19.65
N ASN A 97 -30.27 -10.83 -20.89
CA ASN A 97 -31.08 -11.96 -21.36
C ASN A 97 -30.26 -13.17 -21.83
N THR A 98 -29.00 -13.27 -21.38
CA THR A 98 -28.12 -14.42 -21.67
C THR A 98 -27.69 -15.08 -20.38
N SER A 99 -27.45 -16.39 -20.38
CA SER A 99 -27.10 -17.10 -19.15
C SER A 99 -25.84 -16.52 -18.49
N LEU A 100 -25.89 -16.34 -17.18
CA LEU A 100 -24.82 -15.85 -16.31
C LEU A 100 -24.31 -14.44 -16.70
N CYS A 101 -25.15 -13.63 -17.33
CA CYS A 101 -24.77 -12.28 -17.79
C CYS A 101 -24.64 -11.27 -16.64
N ASN A 102 -25.35 -11.48 -15.55
CA ASN A 102 -25.33 -10.63 -14.35
C ASN A 102 -24.09 -10.88 -13.46
N ARG A 103 -22.91 -10.99 -14.07
CA ARG A 103 -21.64 -11.34 -13.41
C ARG A 103 -20.71 -10.16 -13.13
N HIS A 104 -21.08 -8.97 -13.59
CA HIS A 104 -20.22 -7.79 -13.52
C HIS A 104 -20.47 -6.99 -12.25
N VAL A 105 -19.45 -6.23 -11.82
CA VAL A 105 -19.61 -5.25 -10.74
C VAL A 105 -20.62 -4.19 -11.18
N TYR A 106 -21.61 -3.95 -10.34
CA TYR A 106 -22.68 -2.99 -10.60
C TYR A 106 -22.79 -2.00 -9.43
N PRO A 107 -22.88 -0.69 -9.71
CA PRO A 107 -22.71 -0.06 -11.02
C PRO A 107 -21.26 -0.17 -11.51
N THR A 108 -21.01 0.06 -12.80
CA THR A 108 -19.67 -0.13 -13.41
C THR A 108 -18.58 0.74 -12.78
N ASP A 109 -18.95 1.93 -12.32
CA ASP A 109 -18.12 2.95 -11.68
C ASP A 109 -18.05 2.84 -10.15
N ARG A 110 -18.60 1.77 -9.57
CA ARG A 110 -18.53 1.50 -8.13
C ARG A 110 -17.10 1.58 -7.62
N LEU A 111 -16.90 2.46 -6.64
CA LEU A 111 -15.59 2.72 -6.02
C LEU A 111 -14.94 1.43 -5.55
N ARG A 112 -13.64 1.27 -5.86
CA ARG A 112 -12.81 0.16 -5.42
C ARG A 112 -11.74 0.66 -4.46
N CYS A 113 -11.67 0.05 -3.30
CA CYS A 113 -10.69 0.37 -2.28
C CYS A 113 -9.91 -0.88 -1.90
N TYR A 114 -8.68 -0.71 -1.42
CA TYR A 114 -8.04 -1.78 -0.68
C TYR A 114 -8.83 -2.02 0.60
N GLN A 115 -9.25 -3.26 0.85
CA GLN A 115 -10.08 -3.64 1.99
C GLN A 115 -9.39 -4.77 2.75
N CYS A 116 -8.86 -4.48 3.94
CA CYS A 116 -8.17 -5.47 4.77
C CYS A 116 -7.91 -4.91 6.18
N THR A 117 -7.52 -5.79 7.12
CA THR A 117 -7.02 -5.42 8.46
C THR A 117 -5.77 -6.23 8.83
N GLY A 118 -4.84 -5.61 9.56
CA GLY A 118 -3.68 -6.28 10.16
C GLY A 118 -2.35 -5.85 9.54
N SER A 119 -1.30 -6.66 9.76
CA SER A 119 0.05 -6.40 9.24
C SER A 119 0.10 -6.50 7.72
N ASP A 120 -0.73 -7.36 7.15
CA ASP A 120 -0.84 -7.56 5.72
C ASP A 120 -1.36 -6.33 4.96
N CYS A 121 -1.90 -5.34 5.67
CA CYS A 121 -2.42 -4.09 5.11
C CYS A 121 -1.41 -2.95 5.10
N ILE A 122 -0.23 -3.15 5.68
CA ILE A 122 0.81 -2.13 5.73
C ILE A 122 1.28 -1.80 4.30
N ASP A 123 1.48 -2.84 3.51
CA ASP A 123 1.89 -2.76 2.11
C ASP A 123 0.97 -3.66 1.27
N VAL A 124 0.18 -3.01 0.40
CA VAL A 124 -0.78 -3.67 -0.49
C VAL A 124 -0.32 -3.66 -1.95
N SER A 125 0.89 -3.16 -2.24
CA SER A 125 1.42 -3.02 -3.61
C SER A 125 1.43 -4.34 -4.39
N ALA A 126 1.73 -5.44 -3.73
CA ALA A 126 1.73 -6.79 -4.30
C ALA A 126 0.42 -7.57 -4.06
N LYS A 127 -0.66 -6.90 -3.62
CA LYS A 127 -1.92 -7.53 -3.18
C LYS A 127 -3.15 -7.00 -3.94
N PRO A 128 -3.19 -7.12 -5.27
CA PRO A 128 -4.32 -6.61 -6.07
C PRO A 128 -5.65 -7.29 -5.74
N HIS A 129 -5.63 -8.50 -5.19
CA HIS A 129 -6.83 -9.23 -4.75
C HIS A 129 -7.56 -8.60 -3.55
N LEU A 130 -6.92 -7.63 -2.87
CA LEU A 130 -7.52 -6.84 -1.80
C LEU A 130 -8.19 -5.56 -2.32
N LEU A 131 -7.99 -5.19 -3.59
CA LEU A 131 -8.66 -4.06 -4.22
C LEU A 131 -10.06 -4.51 -4.67
N LEU A 132 -11.04 -4.26 -3.81
CA LEU A 132 -12.41 -4.75 -3.95
C LEU A 132 -13.40 -3.58 -4.09
N PRO A 133 -14.50 -3.75 -4.85
CA PRO A 133 -15.63 -2.82 -4.83
C PRO A 133 -16.16 -2.60 -3.41
N CYS A 134 -16.63 -1.40 -3.08
CA CYS A 134 -17.24 -1.14 -1.78
C CYS A 134 -18.51 -1.98 -1.59
N PRO A 135 -18.62 -2.78 -0.51
CA PRO A 135 -19.75 -3.70 -0.32
C PRO A 135 -21.11 -3.00 -0.29
N VAL A 136 -21.18 -1.80 0.28
CA VAL A 136 -22.36 -0.92 0.20
C VAL A 136 -22.10 0.14 -0.86
N TYR A 137 -23.01 0.26 -1.83
CA TYR A 137 -22.92 1.29 -2.86
C TYR A 137 -23.38 2.64 -2.32
N TRP A 138 -22.49 3.63 -2.38
CA TRP A 138 -22.81 5.03 -2.17
C TRP A 138 -22.00 5.89 -3.14
N GLU A 139 -22.64 6.81 -3.85
CA GLU A 139 -22.00 7.59 -4.92
C GLU A 139 -20.85 8.47 -4.40
N GLY A 140 -20.99 9.01 -3.18
CA GLY A 140 -19.97 9.85 -2.56
C GLY A 140 -18.91 9.09 -1.75
N ASP A 141 -18.87 7.75 -1.82
CA ASP A 141 -18.04 6.94 -0.92
C ASP A 141 -16.56 7.28 -1.08
N ARG A 142 -15.78 7.01 -0.04
CA ARG A 142 -14.35 7.30 0.00
C ARG A 142 -13.62 6.09 0.53
N CYS A 143 -12.45 5.81 -0.01
CA CYS A 143 -11.54 4.87 0.63
C CYS A 143 -10.95 5.52 1.87
N TYR A 144 -10.72 4.73 2.92
CA TYR A 144 -9.97 5.17 4.09
C TYR A 144 -8.72 4.32 4.32
N THR A 145 -7.77 4.91 5.03
CA THR A 145 -6.62 4.24 5.65
C THR A 145 -6.53 4.66 7.11
N ASN A 146 -6.50 3.68 8.02
CA ASN A 146 -6.37 3.88 9.46
C ASN A 146 -5.14 3.12 9.97
N VAL A 147 -4.15 3.85 10.49
CA VAL A 147 -2.94 3.26 11.08
C VAL A 147 -3.17 3.10 12.58
N VAL A 148 -3.61 1.91 12.99
CA VAL A 148 -3.90 1.61 14.39
C VAL A 148 -2.61 1.42 15.20
N HIS A 149 -1.62 0.77 14.60
CA HIS A 149 -0.31 0.50 15.20
C HIS A 149 0.74 0.30 14.09
N LEU A 150 2.03 0.29 14.45
CA LEU A 150 3.15 -0.01 13.54
C LEU A 150 3.04 -1.35 12.80
N SER A 151 2.23 -2.26 13.33
CA SER A 151 2.00 -3.61 12.82
C SER A 151 0.55 -3.84 12.38
N ASN A 152 -0.30 -2.83 12.44
CA ASN A 152 -1.73 -2.99 12.17
C ASN A 152 -2.28 -1.77 11.43
N THR A 153 -2.65 -2.00 10.17
CA THR A 153 -3.35 -1.04 9.33
C THR A 153 -4.71 -1.59 8.97
N GLN A 154 -5.70 -0.70 8.93
CA GLN A 154 -7.03 -1.00 8.44
C GLN A 154 -7.30 -0.15 7.20
N ARG A 155 -7.82 -0.78 6.16
CA ARG A 155 -8.21 -0.12 4.91
C ARG A 155 -9.61 -0.58 4.55
N GLY A 156 -10.41 0.33 4.00
CA GLY A 156 -11.78 0.03 3.67
C GLY A 156 -12.49 1.16 2.94
N CYS A 157 -13.81 1.05 2.90
CA CYS A 157 -14.72 2.04 2.36
C CYS A 157 -15.42 2.76 3.50
N GLU A 158 -15.44 4.08 3.46
CA GLU A 158 -15.91 4.92 4.56
C GLU A 158 -17.36 4.63 4.92
N HIS A 159 -18.25 4.55 3.92
CA HIS A 159 -19.65 4.32 4.15
C HIS A 159 -19.95 2.89 4.64
N THR A 160 -19.08 1.93 4.33
CA THR A 160 -19.32 0.52 4.62
C THR A 160 -18.73 0.07 5.95
N ASN A 161 -17.45 0.34 6.19
CA ASN A 161 -16.69 -0.31 7.26
C ASN A 161 -15.70 0.62 7.97
N LEU A 162 -15.99 1.93 8.00
CA LEU A 162 -15.21 2.86 8.83
C LEU A 162 -15.35 2.47 10.31
N PRO A 163 -14.25 2.16 11.01
CA PRO A 163 -14.30 1.79 12.42
C PRO A 163 -14.51 3.03 13.30
N ASP A 164 -15.20 2.89 14.43
CA ASP A 164 -15.37 3.98 15.42
C ASP A 164 -14.02 4.46 15.98
N THR A 165 -13.01 3.60 15.94
CA THR A 165 -11.63 3.89 16.35
C THR A 165 -10.84 4.68 15.30
N CYS A 166 -11.43 5.03 14.16
CA CYS A 166 -10.84 5.92 13.18
C CYS A 166 -10.93 7.36 13.71
N PRO A 167 -9.83 7.98 14.23
CA PRO A 167 -9.90 9.38 14.63
C PRO A 167 -10.25 10.27 13.42
N HIS A 168 -10.63 11.53 13.64
CA HIS A 168 -10.90 12.49 12.55
C HIS A 168 -9.77 12.61 11.52
N VAL A 169 -8.56 12.12 11.83
CA VAL A 169 -7.36 12.06 10.96
C VAL A 169 -7.19 10.68 10.32
N CYS A 170 -8.27 10.09 9.80
CA CYS A 170 -8.14 9.00 8.84
C CYS A 170 -7.95 9.57 7.44
N LEU A 171 -7.03 8.98 6.68
CA LEU A 171 -6.71 9.49 5.36
C LEU A 171 -7.75 8.96 4.39
N LYS A 172 -8.47 9.89 3.78
CA LYS A 172 -9.59 9.61 2.90
C LYS A 172 -9.29 10.11 1.51
N CYS A 173 -9.76 9.36 0.52
CA CYS A 173 -9.58 9.68 -0.89
C CYS A 173 -10.71 9.03 -1.70
N ASN A 174 -11.01 9.57 -2.87
CA ASN A 174 -12.25 9.30 -3.61
C ASN A 174 -12.00 8.81 -5.05
N TYR A 175 -10.95 8.01 -5.26
CA TYR A 175 -10.69 7.36 -6.55
C TYR A 175 -10.22 5.91 -6.35
N ASN A 176 -10.36 5.09 -7.39
CA ASN A 176 -10.06 3.66 -7.31
C ASN A 176 -8.63 3.39 -6.83
N GLY A 177 -8.50 2.61 -5.76
CA GLY A 177 -7.22 2.19 -5.20
C GLY A 177 -6.39 3.32 -4.59
N CYS A 178 -6.98 4.48 -4.31
CA CYS A 178 -6.26 5.64 -3.75
C CYS A 178 -5.64 5.38 -2.38
N ASN A 179 -6.17 4.42 -1.63
CA ASN A 179 -5.64 3.97 -0.36
C ASN A 179 -4.60 2.85 -0.55
N ALA A 180 -3.70 2.94 -1.54
CA ALA A 180 -2.63 1.97 -1.77
C ALA A 180 -1.34 2.28 -0.99
N GLU A 181 -1.16 3.53 -0.58
CA GLU A 181 0.12 4.04 -0.07
C GLU A 181 0.58 3.28 1.17
N ARG A 182 1.89 3.06 1.29
CA ARG A 182 2.46 2.28 2.38
C ARG A 182 2.29 3.02 3.70
N THR A 183 1.71 2.36 4.71
CA THR A 183 1.35 3.05 5.97
C THR A 183 2.47 3.12 6.99
N VAL A 184 3.48 2.27 6.85
CA VAL A 184 4.65 2.27 7.72
C VAL A 184 5.88 2.17 6.84
N THR A 185 6.71 3.21 6.90
CA THR A 185 7.99 3.28 6.21
C THR A 185 9.11 3.26 7.24
N GLU A 186 10.32 2.91 6.78
CA GLU A 186 11.51 2.98 7.60
C GLU A 186 12.40 4.09 7.06
N SER A 187 12.94 4.91 7.97
CA SER A 187 13.96 5.89 7.62
C SER A 187 15.19 5.65 8.48
N ARG A 188 16.35 5.59 7.84
CA ARG A 188 17.63 5.32 8.51
C ARG A 188 18.33 6.62 8.83
N CYS A 189 18.88 6.72 10.03
CA CYS A 189 19.63 7.88 10.48
C CYS A 189 20.98 7.47 11.02
N LEU A 190 21.94 8.38 10.91
CA LEU A 190 23.20 8.22 11.62
C LEU A 190 22.97 8.26 13.12
N GLN A 191 23.59 7.35 13.86
CA GLN A 191 23.57 7.35 15.32
C GLN A 191 25.00 7.38 15.86
N CYS A 192 25.37 8.48 16.52
CA CYS A 192 26.68 8.60 17.13
C CYS A 192 26.70 9.72 18.18
N THR A 193 27.70 9.65 19.05
CA THR A 193 28.01 10.72 20.00
C THR A 193 29.49 11.01 19.97
N HIS A 194 29.84 12.28 19.85
CA HIS A 194 31.18 12.80 20.09
C HIS A 194 31.14 13.70 21.33
N GLN A 195 32.10 13.51 22.22
CA GLN A 195 32.35 14.38 23.37
C GLN A 195 33.85 14.49 23.62
N ARG A 196 34.29 15.58 24.24
CA ARG A 196 35.72 15.83 24.56
C ARG A 196 36.40 14.66 25.28
N LEU A 197 35.71 14.03 26.25
CA LEU A 197 36.26 12.94 27.07
C LEU A 197 36.20 11.57 26.38
N SER A 198 35.42 11.43 25.31
CA SER A 198 35.30 10.22 24.51
C SER A 198 35.18 10.62 23.04
N PRO A 199 36.29 11.00 22.40
CA PRO A 199 36.28 11.48 21.03
C PRO A 199 35.73 10.43 20.05
N ASN A 200 34.91 10.86 19.11
CA ASN A 200 34.37 10.01 18.04
C ASN A 200 34.50 10.79 16.72
N PRO A 201 35.64 10.65 16.03
CA PRO A 201 35.88 11.37 14.79
C PRO A 201 34.94 10.96 13.65
N ASP A 202 34.33 9.78 13.70
CA ASP A 202 33.36 9.33 12.69
C ASP A 202 32.03 10.10 12.79
N CYS A 203 31.68 10.56 14.01
CA CYS A 203 30.47 11.34 14.23
C CYS A 203 30.55 12.77 13.68
N LEU A 204 31.78 13.29 13.54
CA LEU A 204 32.06 14.62 13.00
C LEU A 204 32.09 14.64 11.45
N ARG A 205 32.26 13.47 10.82
CA ARG A 205 32.43 13.30 9.36
C ARG A 205 31.12 13.03 8.61
N LYS A 206 31.14 13.18 7.27
CA LYS A 206 29.99 12.91 6.38
C LYS A 206 29.91 11.44 6.01
N GLN A 207 28.68 10.96 5.84
CA GLN A 207 28.39 9.52 5.89
C GLN A 207 27.91 8.96 4.54
N GLU A 208 28.33 9.59 3.45
CA GLU A 208 27.99 9.13 2.09
C GLU A 208 29.18 8.45 1.41
N ALA A 209 28.90 7.31 0.77
CA ALA A 209 29.78 6.74 -0.23
C ALA A 209 29.77 7.62 -1.50
N PRO A 210 30.92 7.83 -2.18
CA PRO A 210 30.95 8.58 -3.43
C PRO A 210 30.19 7.83 -4.53
N THR A 211 29.31 8.54 -5.24
CA THR A 211 28.72 8.09 -6.51
C THR A 211 29.80 7.99 -7.58
N GLU A 212 29.73 6.95 -8.44
CA GLU A 212 30.67 6.78 -9.56
C GLU A 212 30.76 8.05 -10.40
N GLY A 213 31.96 8.63 -10.49
CA GLY A 213 32.25 9.81 -11.31
C GLY A 213 32.33 11.14 -10.57
N GLN A 214 32.04 11.20 -9.26
CA GLN A 214 32.28 12.41 -8.44
C GLN A 214 33.51 12.25 -7.55
N GLN A 215 34.34 13.31 -7.48
CA GLN A 215 35.46 13.37 -6.54
C GLN A 215 34.96 13.03 -5.12
N PRO A 216 35.70 12.22 -4.34
CA PRO A 216 35.30 11.86 -2.99
C PRO A 216 35.02 13.12 -2.19
N GLN A 217 33.77 13.29 -1.76
CA GLN A 217 33.40 14.40 -0.91
C GLN A 217 34.21 14.29 0.37
N GLN A 218 34.88 15.39 0.75
CA GLN A 218 36.07 15.44 1.61
C GLN A 218 35.96 14.76 2.99
N CYS A 219 34.81 14.24 3.41
CA CYS A 219 34.66 13.62 4.72
C CYS A 219 33.90 12.29 4.71
N SER A 220 33.97 11.47 3.66
CA SER A 220 33.27 10.17 3.60
C SER A 220 33.84 9.13 4.59
N VAL A 221 32.96 8.49 5.35
CA VAL A 221 33.25 7.29 6.16
C VAL A 221 32.52 6.11 5.53
N SER A 222 33.13 4.92 5.54
CA SER A 222 32.57 3.71 4.93
C SER A 222 31.35 3.19 5.70
N ASN A 223 30.36 2.61 5.01
CA ASN A 223 29.14 2.05 5.63
C ASN A 223 29.40 1.06 6.78
N ASP A 224 30.53 0.33 6.76
CA ASP A 224 30.83 -0.71 7.74
C ASP A 224 31.24 -0.16 9.13
N THR A 225 31.58 1.12 9.25
CA THR A 225 32.08 1.73 10.50
C THR A 225 31.03 2.56 11.25
N VAL A 226 29.79 2.55 10.78
CA VAL A 226 28.81 3.59 11.11
C VAL A 226 27.64 2.99 11.89
N ALA A 227 27.50 3.40 13.14
CA ALA A 227 26.30 3.09 13.91
C ALA A 227 25.10 3.85 13.32
N GLN A 228 24.01 3.12 13.09
CA GLN A 228 22.77 3.63 12.51
C GLN A 228 21.59 3.26 13.40
N CYS A 229 20.55 4.09 13.35
CA CYS A 229 19.25 3.79 13.92
C CYS A 229 18.17 3.83 12.82
N THR A 230 17.00 3.29 13.13
CA THR A 230 15.87 3.26 12.20
C THR A 230 14.64 3.84 12.86
N ASN A 231 14.06 4.87 12.24
CA ASN A 231 12.72 5.35 12.56
C ASN A 231 11.70 4.46 11.84
N LYS A 232 10.67 4.03 12.56
CA LYS A 232 9.45 3.53 11.94
C LYS A 232 8.50 4.71 11.81
N VAL A 233 8.37 5.21 10.59
CA VAL A 233 7.58 6.40 10.27
C VAL A 233 6.18 5.95 9.89
N MET A 234 5.20 6.29 10.73
CA MET A 234 3.80 6.07 10.40
C MET A 234 3.38 7.07 9.31
N TYR A 235 2.49 6.65 8.44
CA TYR A 235 2.01 7.51 7.38
C TYR A 235 1.25 8.72 7.94
N GLY A 236 1.66 9.92 7.53
CA GLY A 236 1.20 11.19 8.09
C GLY A 236 2.04 11.71 9.27
N HIS A 237 2.97 10.92 9.80
CA HIS A 237 3.90 11.34 10.84
C HIS A 237 5.21 11.87 10.25
N ARG A 238 5.99 12.58 11.09
CA ARG A 238 7.24 13.27 10.72
C ARG A 238 8.43 12.81 11.55
N GLU A 239 8.54 11.51 11.82
CA GLU A 239 9.79 10.99 12.39
C GLU A 239 10.93 11.17 11.38
N GLY A 240 12.11 11.50 11.89
CA GLY A 240 13.25 11.85 11.05
C GLY A 240 14.56 11.75 11.83
N CYS A 241 15.61 12.31 11.25
CA CYS A 241 16.92 12.30 11.88
C CYS A 241 17.15 13.61 12.62
N TYR A 242 17.89 13.57 13.72
CA TYR A 242 18.33 14.76 14.44
C TYR A 242 19.87 14.87 14.46
N THR A 243 20.33 16.11 14.59
CA THR A 243 21.70 16.47 14.98
C THR A 243 21.62 17.53 16.07
N HIS A 244 22.20 17.23 17.23
CA HIS A 244 22.36 18.14 18.35
C HIS A 244 23.82 18.53 18.49
N LEU A 245 24.10 19.83 18.56
CA LEU A 245 25.43 20.39 18.73
C LEU A 245 25.45 21.35 19.92
N ASN A 246 26.29 21.06 20.91
CA ASN A 246 26.56 21.97 22.01
C ASN A 246 28.04 22.36 21.99
N THR A 247 28.31 23.60 21.56
CA THR A 247 29.67 24.15 21.45
C THR A 247 30.29 24.47 22.80
N GLN A 248 29.50 24.68 23.85
CA GLN A 248 30.01 24.95 25.21
C GLN A 248 30.55 23.68 25.86
N THR A 249 29.91 22.54 25.59
CA THR A 249 30.30 21.24 26.15
C THR A 249 31.06 20.36 25.16
N GLU A 250 31.28 20.84 23.93
CA GLU A 250 31.90 20.09 22.82
C GLU A 250 31.20 18.74 22.58
N VAL A 251 29.87 18.73 22.64
CA VAL A 251 29.05 17.53 22.39
C VAL A 251 28.38 17.64 21.03
N LEU A 252 28.55 16.61 20.21
CA LEU A 252 27.78 16.39 18.99
C LEU A 252 27.06 15.04 19.13
N GLN A 253 25.74 15.04 18.96
CA GLN A 253 24.94 13.82 19.00
C GLN A 253 24.03 13.75 17.78
N ARG A 254 23.98 12.57 17.16
CA ARG A 254 23.13 12.28 16.01
C ARG A 254 22.28 11.06 16.30
N GLY A 255 21.07 11.02 15.78
CA GLY A 255 20.21 9.85 15.93
C GLY A 255 18.83 10.02 15.31
N CYS A 256 17.95 9.12 15.72
CA CYS A 256 16.56 9.03 15.32
C CYS A 256 15.69 9.88 16.25
N SER A 257 14.73 10.62 15.70
CA SER A 257 13.81 11.44 16.49
C SER A 257 13.03 10.61 17.52
N THR A 258 12.78 9.32 17.24
CA THR A 258 12.10 8.38 18.16
C THR A 258 12.89 8.08 19.42
N THR A 259 14.21 8.20 19.37
CA THR A 259 15.12 7.97 20.51
C THR A 259 15.82 9.26 20.94
N MET A 260 15.28 10.41 20.55
CA MET A 260 15.87 11.70 20.84
C MET A 260 15.77 12.00 22.34
N GLY A 261 16.90 12.40 22.93
CA GLY A 261 16.95 12.86 24.32
C GLY A 261 16.37 14.27 24.48
N PHE A 262 16.31 14.74 25.73
CA PHE A 262 15.99 16.12 26.02
C PHE A 262 17.27 16.99 25.97
N PHE A 263 17.27 18.00 25.11
CA PHE A 263 18.41 18.90 24.91
C PHE A 263 18.04 20.34 25.31
N PRO A 264 18.31 20.78 26.55
CA PRO A 264 17.94 22.12 27.01
C PRO A 264 18.83 23.25 26.49
N THR A 265 20.02 22.92 25.98
CA THR A 265 21.03 23.86 25.49
C THR A 265 21.69 23.33 24.23
N GLY A 266 22.31 24.21 23.45
CA GLY A 266 22.89 23.88 22.14
C GLY A 266 21.90 24.08 20.99
N GLU A 267 22.34 23.73 19.79
CA GLU A 267 21.57 23.79 18.55
C GLU A 267 21.03 22.39 18.20
N LEU A 268 19.75 22.32 17.85
CA LEU A 268 19.09 21.09 17.42
C LEU A 268 18.54 21.26 16.01
N SER A 269 19.00 20.44 15.08
CA SER A 269 18.49 20.37 13.71
C SER A 269 17.82 19.02 13.46
N GLN A 270 16.72 19.04 12.71
CA GLN A 270 15.97 17.85 12.31
C GLN A 270 15.81 17.85 10.79
N CYS A 271 15.84 16.66 10.19
CA CYS A 271 15.68 16.48 8.76
C CYS A 271 14.93 15.18 8.46
N SER A 272 14.42 15.06 7.24
CA SER A 272 13.73 13.87 6.74
C SER A 272 14.48 13.26 5.57
N GLY A 273 14.40 11.94 5.42
CA GLY A 273 15.11 11.18 4.40
C GLY A 273 16.28 10.38 4.99
N ASP A 274 16.71 9.37 4.25
CA ASP A 274 17.77 8.46 4.71
C ASP A 274 19.10 9.19 4.86
N PHE A 275 19.71 9.01 6.02
CA PHE A 275 21.00 9.58 6.42
C PHE A 275 21.10 11.10 6.22
N CYS A 276 19.97 11.81 6.23
CA CYS A 276 19.94 13.26 6.02
C CYS A 276 20.74 14.03 7.08
N ASN A 277 20.93 13.44 8.26
CA ASN A 277 21.77 13.96 9.33
C ASN A 277 23.25 13.63 9.14
N GLY A 278 23.70 13.37 7.92
CA GLY A 278 25.09 13.03 7.59
C GLY A 278 26.00 14.22 7.26
N GLN A 279 25.59 15.47 7.46
CA GLN A 279 26.42 16.64 7.08
C GLN A 279 27.69 16.75 7.92
N CYS A 280 28.81 17.17 7.31
CA CYS A 280 30.08 17.42 8.00
C CYS A 280 29.92 18.46 9.11
N GLN A 281 30.66 18.27 10.20
CA GLN A 281 30.82 19.29 11.23
C GLN A 281 32.27 19.74 11.30
N ASP A 282 32.49 21.00 11.68
CA ASP A 282 33.82 21.54 11.89
C ASP A 282 34.53 20.75 13.01
N ILE A 283 35.72 20.24 12.71
CA ILE A 283 36.54 19.50 13.66
C ILE A 283 37.28 20.50 14.55
N VAL A 284 37.39 20.20 15.84
CA VAL A 284 38.25 20.93 16.78
C VAL A 284 39.47 20.06 17.08
N CYS A 285 40.66 20.60 16.84
CA CYS A 285 41.91 19.86 16.98
C CYS A 285 42.66 20.37 18.21
N ALA A 286 43.29 19.47 18.97
CA ALA A 286 44.22 19.87 20.03
C ALA A 286 45.43 20.56 19.40
N VAL A 287 45.75 21.78 19.84
CA VAL A 287 46.91 22.54 19.39
C VAL A 287 47.88 22.62 20.55
N CYS A 288 49.06 22.07 20.36
CA CYS A 288 50.07 22.13 21.40
C CYS A 288 51.47 21.96 20.77
N ASN A 289 52.45 22.66 21.33
CA ASN A 289 53.84 22.56 20.95
C ASN A 289 54.62 21.77 22.01
N SER A 290 55.19 20.63 21.61
CA SER A 290 55.92 19.73 22.51
C SER A 290 57.28 20.28 22.98
N THR A 291 57.81 21.30 22.30
CA THR A 291 59.04 22.00 22.72
C THR A 291 58.80 23.00 23.86
N SER A 292 57.60 23.58 23.93
CA SER A 292 57.24 24.57 24.95
C SER A 292 56.35 24.02 26.07
N ASN A 293 55.62 22.93 25.83
CA ASN A 293 54.75 22.30 26.81
C ASN A 293 55.04 20.80 26.94
N PRO A 294 55.67 20.33 28.03
CA PRO A 294 55.92 18.90 28.25
C PRO A 294 54.64 18.04 28.28
N GLY A 295 53.50 18.65 28.64
CA GLY A 295 52.19 18.01 28.68
C GLY A 295 51.64 17.61 27.30
N CYS A 296 52.19 18.14 26.22
CA CYS A 296 51.81 17.82 24.84
C CYS A 296 51.83 16.32 24.56
N ARG A 297 52.94 15.67 24.93
CA ARG A 297 53.17 14.24 24.69
C ARG A 297 52.26 13.35 25.53
N SER A 298 51.75 13.88 26.65
CA SER A 298 50.81 13.16 27.51
C SER A 298 49.37 13.20 27.00
N GLY A 299 49.05 14.10 26.06
CA GLY A 299 47.71 14.25 25.49
C GLY A 299 46.64 14.76 26.48
N ARG A 300 47.02 15.17 27.70
CA ARG A 300 46.08 15.57 28.75
C ARG A 300 45.92 17.09 28.79
N ASN A 301 44.66 17.54 28.83
CA ASN A 301 44.28 18.95 28.98
C ASN A 301 44.93 19.91 27.97
N LEU A 302 45.07 19.47 26.72
CA LEU A 302 45.58 20.33 25.66
C LEU A 302 44.53 21.39 25.28
N PRO A 303 44.96 22.63 24.97
CA PRO A 303 44.07 23.61 24.37
C PRO A 303 43.65 23.13 22.98
N THR A 304 42.42 23.44 22.61
CA THR A 304 41.79 23.03 21.36
C THR A 304 41.48 24.26 20.52
N GLU A 305 41.68 24.18 19.21
CA GLU A 305 41.33 25.23 18.26
C GLU A 305 40.44 24.70 17.16
N LYS A 306 39.52 25.54 16.70
CA LYS A 306 38.61 25.21 15.61
C LYS A 306 39.41 25.11 14.31
N CYS A 307 39.31 23.97 13.64
CA CYS A 307 40.06 23.72 12.42
C CYS A 307 39.37 24.41 11.23
N ALA A 308 40.12 24.63 10.14
CA ALA A 308 39.58 25.29 8.96
C ALA A 308 38.39 24.50 8.39
N ASN A 309 37.41 25.19 7.79
CA ASN A 309 36.27 24.53 7.18
C ASN A 309 36.73 23.50 6.14
N GLY A 310 36.17 22.29 6.18
CA GLY A 310 36.59 21.16 5.35
C GLY A 310 37.78 20.36 5.89
N THR A 311 38.26 20.63 7.11
CA THR A 311 39.25 19.77 7.78
C THR A 311 38.65 18.40 8.09
N VAL A 312 39.38 17.33 7.77
CA VAL A 312 38.87 15.95 7.75
C VAL A 312 39.38 15.09 8.90
N ALA A 313 40.50 15.47 9.51
CA ALA A 313 41.11 14.83 10.67
C ALA A 313 42.09 15.79 11.39
N CYS A 314 42.35 15.51 12.66
CA CYS A 314 43.43 16.14 13.42
C CYS A 314 44.72 15.35 13.19
N TYR A 315 45.83 16.03 12.90
CA TYR A 315 47.15 15.40 12.76
C TYR A 315 48.12 16.03 13.76
N SER A 316 49.01 15.23 14.35
CA SER A 316 50.13 15.72 15.15
C SER A 316 51.40 15.68 14.32
N CYS A 317 52.01 16.85 14.07
CA CYS A 317 53.36 16.93 13.50
C CYS A 317 54.35 17.10 14.66
N GLU A 318 55.16 16.09 14.95
CA GLU A 318 56.35 16.28 15.79
C GLU A 318 57.44 16.92 14.93
N GLN A 319 57.76 18.20 15.17
CA GLN A 319 59.02 18.75 14.68
C GLN A 319 60.12 18.28 15.63
N GLY A 320 61.03 17.46 15.10
CA GLY A 320 62.24 17.01 15.78
C GLY A 320 63.29 18.11 15.87
#